data_AF-A0A2M6Y1X7-F1
#
_entry.id   AF-A0A2M6Y1X7-F1
#
_cell.length_a   1.000
_cell.length_b   1.000
_cell.length_c   1.000
_cell.angle_alpha   90.00
_cell.angle_beta   90.00
_cell.angle_gamma   90.00
#
_symmetry.space_group_name_H-M   'P 1'
#
loop_
_entity.id
_entity.type
_entity.pdbx_description
1 polymer ?
#
loop_
_entity_poly.entity_id
_entity_poly.type
_entity_poly.pdbx_seq_one_letter_code
_entity_poly.pdbx_strand_id
1 'polypeptide(L)'
;MESDFRYPLFHRDDVTAFWALFADNLANIVISTGICLTVFKMPPEVVFGRILPGMGISLLAGLSFYSYLAKKLAERERRNDVTALPYGISTPIMFVYLFGVIGPVYWKLSAAGISDASVIAWRVGVAAAVVGGILEMAGSISGKYLKKIIPRAGMLGTLAGIAIVWIAAVPMA
;
A
#
# COMPACT_ATOMS: atom_id res chain seq x y z
N MET A 1 -5.39 -30.09 -32.64
CA MET A 1 -4.92 -30.26 -31.25
C MET A 1 -4.53 -28.86 -30.77
N GLU A 2 -5.42 -28.15 -30.08
CA GLU A 2 -5.06 -26.86 -29.48
C GLU A 2 -3.92 -27.12 -28.48
N SER A 3 -2.82 -26.39 -28.62
CA SER A 3 -1.72 -26.45 -27.66
C SER A 3 -2.23 -26.04 -26.28
N ASP A 4 -2.05 -26.91 -25.29
CA ASP A 4 -2.38 -26.67 -23.89
C ASP A 4 -1.60 -25.42 -23.41
N PHE A 5 -2.28 -24.27 -23.33
CA PHE A 5 -1.66 -23.01 -22.93
C PHE A 5 -1.35 -23.05 -21.43
N ARG A 6 -0.06 -22.93 -21.08
CA ARG A 6 0.39 -22.99 -19.68
C ARG A 6 1.12 -21.70 -19.30
N TYR A 7 0.54 -20.98 -18.35
CA TYR A 7 1.15 -19.82 -17.72
C TYR A 7 1.94 -20.25 -16.46
N PRO A 8 3.26 -19.98 -16.38
CA PRO A 8 4.03 -20.28 -15.19
C PRO A 8 3.69 -19.29 -14.07
N LEU A 9 3.28 -19.81 -12.91
CA LEU A 9 2.98 -18.99 -11.73
C LEU A 9 4.22 -18.47 -11.00
N PHE A 10 5.39 -19.04 -11.30
CA PHE A 10 6.66 -18.67 -10.68
C PHE A 10 7.74 -18.63 -11.74
N HIS A 11 8.45 -17.51 -11.81
CA HIS A 11 9.63 -17.28 -12.64
C HIS A 11 10.84 -17.00 -11.75
N ARG A 12 12.06 -17.26 -12.26
CA ARG A 12 13.29 -17.00 -11.49
C ARG A 12 13.45 -15.53 -11.10
N ASP A 13 12.97 -14.63 -11.94
CA ASP A 13 13.03 -13.18 -11.71
C ASP A 13 12.09 -12.73 -10.58
N ASP A 14 11.10 -13.54 -10.21
CA ASP A 14 10.20 -13.25 -9.10
C ASP A 14 10.94 -13.21 -7.75
N VAL A 15 12.10 -13.86 -7.64
CA VAL A 15 12.94 -13.80 -6.43
C VAL A 15 13.48 -12.39 -6.21
N THR A 16 13.94 -11.74 -7.28
CA THR A 16 14.43 -10.36 -7.21
C THR A 16 13.29 -9.40 -6.90
N ALA A 17 12.14 -9.59 -7.56
CA ALA A 17 10.94 -8.80 -7.29
C ALA A 17 10.43 -8.97 -5.86
N PHE A 18 10.48 -10.20 -5.33
CA PHE A 18 10.12 -10.51 -3.95
C PHE A 18 10.99 -9.72 -2.97
N TRP A 19 12.31 -9.75 -3.11
CA TRP A 19 13.19 -9.04 -2.18
C TRP A 19 13.03 -7.53 -2.22
N ALA A 20 12.85 -6.96 -3.42
CA ALA A 20 12.58 -5.53 -3.57
C ALA A 20 11.26 -5.14 -2.87
N LEU A 21 10.19 -5.89 -3.12
CA LEU A 21 8.87 -5.61 -2.55
C LEU A 21 8.80 -5.92 -1.05
N PHE A 22 9.54 -6.93 -0.59
CA PHE A 22 9.64 -7.29 0.81
C PHE A 22 10.38 -6.20 1.60
N ALA A 23 11.53 -5.73 1.10
CA ALA A 23 12.30 -4.69 1.75
C ALA A 23 11.50 -3.38 1.88
N ASP A 24 10.82 -2.97 0.80
CA ASP A 24 9.96 -1.78 0.79
C ASP A 24 8.80 -1.89 1.80
N ASN A 25 8.05 -3.00 1.77
CA ASN A 25 6.94 -3.20 2.70
C ASN A 25 7.40 -3.32 4.15
N LEU A 26 8.52 -4.01 4.39
CA LEU A 26 9.09 -4.15 5.72
C LEU A 26 9.50 -2.77 6.28
N ALA A 27 10.15 -1.94 5.48
CA ALA A 27 10.50 -0.57 5.88
C ALA A 27 9.25 0.23 6.25
N ASN A 28 8.20 0.20 5.43
CA ASN A 28 6.94 0.90 5.70
C ASN A 28 6.22 0.38 6.97
N ILE A 29 6.25 -0.93 7.22
CA ILE A 29 5.71 -1.54 8.46
C ILE A 29 6.49 -1.05 9.68
N VAL A 30 7.83 -1.10 9.62
CA VAL A 30 8.71 -0.65 10.72
C VAL A 30 8.53 0.83 11.00
N ILE A 31 8.47 1.67 9.96
CA ILE A 31 8.23 3.11 10.10
C ILE A 31 6.85 3.36 10.73
N SER A 32 5.79 2.72 10.22
CA SER A 32 4.43 2.89 10.76
C SER A 32 4.34 2.50 12.23
N THR A 33 4.88 1.33 12.58
CA THR A 33 4.85 0.82 13.96
C THR A 33 5.73 1.65 14.88
N GLY A 34 6.91 2.07 14.41
CA GLY A 34 7.80 3.00 15.10
C GLY A 34 7.12 4.33 15.41
N ILE A 35 6.44 4.94 14.44
CA ILE A 35 5.67 6.18 14.64
C ILE A 35 4.56 5.98 15.67
N CYS A 36 3.77 4.90 15.57
CA CYS A 36 2.71 4.61 16.53
C CYS A 36 3.24 4.45 17.96
N LEU A 37 4.39 3.79 18.14
CA LEU A 37 5.00 3.55 19.45
C LEU A 37 5.71 4.78 20.02
N THR A 38 6.44 5.53 19.19
CA THR A 38 7.35 6.58 19.66
C THR A 38 6.71 7.97 19.61
N VAL A 39 6.06 8.31 18.49
CA VAL A 39 5.47 9.63 18.26
C VAL A 39 4.09 9.70 18.88
N PHE A 40 3.24 8.71 18.60
CA PHE A 40 1.89 8.67 19.16
C PHE A 40 1.87 8.09 20.57
N LYS A 41 2.89 7.33 20.99
CA LYS A 41 2.94 6.66 22.31
C LYS A 41 1.74 5.73 22.54
N MET A 42 1.28 5.08 21.47
CA MET A 42 0.22 4.08 21.55
C MET A 42 0.73 2.83 22.29
N PRO A 43 -0.14 2.16 23.08
CA PRO A 43 0.22 0.94 23.79
C PRO A 43 0.71 -0.17 22.82
N PRO A 44 1.83 -0.84 23.12
CA PRO A 44 2.40 -1.90 22.27
C PRO A 44 1.42 -3.03 21.97
N GLU A 45 0.51 -3.33 22.91
CA GLU A 45 -0.50 -4.39 22.77
C GLU A 45 -1.44 -4.11 21.60
N VAL A 46 -1.73 -2.84 21.31
CA VAL A 46 -2.57 -2.45 20.17
C VAL A 46 -1.76 -2.45 18.88
N VAL A 47 -0.52 -1.94 18.93
CA VAL A 47 0.33 -1.85 17.74
C VAL A 47 0.72 -3.24 17.24
N PHE A 48 1.27 -4.08 18.11
CA PHE A 48 1.68 -5.44 17.76
C PHE A 48 0.53 -6.44 17.71
N GLY A 49 -0.55 -6.21 18.47
CA GLY A 49 -1.70 -7.13 18.49
C GLY A 49 -2.71 -6.89 17.37
N ARG A 50 -2.78 -5.67 16.81
CA ARG A 50 -3.80 -5.31 15.81
C ARG A 50 -3.24 -4.64 14.55
N ILE A 51 -2.40 -3.62 14.71
CA ILE A 51 -1.92 -2.83 13.56
C ILE A 51 -0.95 -3.64 12.70
N LEU A 52 0.13 -4.17 13.29
CA LEU A 52 1.15 -4.93 12.56
C LEU A 52 0.59 -6.21 11.91
N PRO A 53 -0.17 -7.07 12.63
CA PRO A 53 -0.77 -8.25 12.02
C PRO A 53 -1.77 -7.89 10.92
N GLY A 54 -2.54 -6.81 11.10
CA GLY A 54 -3.48 -6.31 10.10
C GLY A 54 -2.79 -5.93 8.79
N MET A 55 -1.67 -5.20 8.87
CA MET A 55 -0.85 -4.84 7.69
C MET A 55 -0.28 -6.08 7.00
N GLY A 56 0.21 -7.05 7.79
CA GLY A 56 0.75 -8.31 7.25
C GLY A 56 -0.31 -9.12 6.48
N ILE A 57 -1.48 -9.30 7.09
CA ILE A 57 -2.60 -10.03 6.46
C ILE A 57 -3.08 -9.30 5.20
N SER A 58 -3.17 -7.97 5.21
CA SER A 58 -3.59 -7.22 4.03
C SER A 58 -2.59 -7.36 2.88
N LEU A 59 -1.29 -7.36 3.16
CA LEU A 59 -0.25 -7.57 2.14
C LEU A 59 -0.36 -8.95 1.52
N LEU A 60 -0.48 -10.00 2.34
CA LEU A 60 -0.64 -11.37 1.85
C LEU A 60 -1.90 -11.53 0.99
N ALA A 61 -3.02 -10.97 1.45
CA ALA A 61 -4.29 -11.01 0.72
C ALA A 61 -4.19 -10.25 -0.62
N GLY A 62 -3.65 -9.03 -0.61
CA GLY A 62 -3.50 -8.21 -1.80
C GLY A 62 -2.56 -8.83 -2.83
N LEU A 63 -1.37 -9.29 -2.41
CA LEU A 63 -0.41 -9.95 -3.29
C LEU A 63 -1.01 -11.21 -3.93
N SER A 64 -1.64 -12.07 -3.13
CA SER A 64 -2.30 -13.29 -3.62
C SER A 64 -3.39 -12.96 -4.64
N PHE A 65 -4.16 -11.90 -4.41
CA PHE A 65 -5.21 -11.46 -5.31
C PHE A 65 -4.64 -10.93 -6.64
N TYR A 66 -3.59 -10.11 -6.61
CA TYR A 66 -2.95 -9.61 -7.83
C TYR A 66 -2.25 -10.73 -8.63
N SER A 67 -1.62 -11.70 -7.97
CA SER A 67 -1.07 -12.89 -8.63
C SER A 67 -2.18 -13.72 -9.31
N TYR A 68 -3.33 -13.88 -8.64
CA TYR A 68 -4.49 -14.53 -9.24
C TYR A 68 -5.05 -13.75 -10.45
N LEU A 69 -5.14 -12.42 -10.36
CA LEU A 69 -5.58 -11.58 -11.48
C LEU A 69 -4.62 -11.68 -12.68
N ALA A 70 -3.31 -11.72 -12.44
CA ALA A 70 -2.31 -11.91 -13.48
C ALA A 70 -2.52 -13.24 -14.23
N LYS A 71 -2.68 -14.34 -13.48
CA LYS A 71 -2.98 -15.65 -14.07
C LYS A 71 -4.27 -15.64 -14.89
N LYS A 72 -5.36 -15.09 -14.31
CA LYS A 72 -6.66 -15.00 -14.99
C LYS A 72 -6.59 -14.19 -16.28
N LEU A 73 -5.79 -13.11 -16.30
CA LEU A 73 -5.56 -12.31 -17.49
C LEU A 73 -4.72 -13.05 -18.53
N ALA A 74 -3.66 -13.75 -18.11
CA ALA A 74 -2.81 -14.55 -18.99
C ALA A 74 -3.61 -15.65 -19.71
N GLU A 75 -4.48 -16.36 -18.98
CA GLU A 75 -5.35 -17.40 -19.54
C GLU A 75 -6.38 -16.82 -20.53
N ARG A 76 -6.93 -15.63 -20.22
CA ARG A 76 -7.91 -14.96 -21.08
C ARG A 76 -7.28 -14.44 -22.39
N GLU A 77 -6.09 -13.86 -22.32
CA GLU A 77 -5.39 -13.30 -23.49
C GLU A 77 -4.51 -14.31 -24.22
N ARG A 78 -4.34 -15.52 -23.67
CA ARG A 78 -3.39 -16.55 -24.15
C ARG A 78 -1.97 -15.98 -24.31
N ARG A 79 -1.50 -15.25 -23.29
CA ARG A 79 -0.21 -14.53 -23.27
C ARG A 79 0.63 -14.88 -22.06
N ASN A 80 1.93 -15.08 -22.29
CA ASN A 80 2.91 -15.44 -21.25
C ASN A 80 3.72 -14.24 -20.71
N ASP A 81 3.50 -13.03 -21.23
CA ASP A 81 4.17 -11.79 -20.83
C ASP A 81 3.37 -10.98 -19.80
N VAL A 82 2.38 -11.61 -19.15
CA VAL A 82 1.58 -10.98 -18.10
C VAL A 82 2.33 -11.07 -16.77
N THR A 83 2.48 -9.93 -16.08
CA THR A 83 3.13 -9.83 -14.77
C THR A 83 2.13 -9.30 -13.74
N ALA A 84 2.20 -9.83 -12.52
CA ALA A 84 1.39 -9.31 -11.41
C ALA A 84 1.83 -7.90 -11.04
N LEU A 85 0.85 -7.03 -10.76
CA LEU A 85 1.15 -5.71 -10.21
C LEU A 85 1.68 -5.86 -8.78
N PRO A 86 2.76 -5.15 -8.41
CA PRO A 86 3.26 -5.16 -7.04
C PRO A 86 2.21 -4.51 -6.13
N TYR A 87 1.86 -5.19 -5.04
CA TYR A 87 0.99 -4.67 -3.99
C TYR A 87 1.82 -4.37 -2.74
N GLY A 88 1.65 -3.16 -2.21
CA GLY A 88 2.42 -2.70 -1.06
C GLY A 88 1.82 -1.49 -0.38
N ILE A 89 2.44 -1.08 0.71
CA ILE A 89 2.06 0.12 1.47
C ILE A 89 2.60 1.35 0.74
N SER A 90 1.70 2.21 0.24
CA SER A 90 2.10 3.48 -0.37
C SER A 90 2.57 4.47 0.69
N THR A 91 3.87 4.77 0.73
CA THR A 91 4.48 5.64 1.75
C THR A 91 3.82 7.02 1.88
N PRO A 92 3.51 7.76 0.80
CA PRO A 92 2.83 9.06 0.94
C PRO A 92 1.45 8.93 1.57
N ILE A 93 0.67 7.92 1.15
CA ILE A 93 -0.68 7.67 1.68
C ILE A 93 -0.60 7.22 3.14
N MET A 94 0.36 6.35 3.46
CA MET A 94 0.65 5.91 4.83
C MET A 94 0.86 7.11 5.76
N PHE A 95 1.69 8.08 5.37
CA PHE A 95 1.89 9.30 6.16
C PHE A 95 0.63 10.14 6.32
N VAL A 96 -0.18 10.27 5.25
CA VAL A 96 -1.49 10.96 5.33
C VAL A 96 -2.43 10.26 6.31
N TYR A 97 -2.48 8.94 6.32
CA TYR A 97 -3.31 8.20 7.27
C TYR A 97 -2.80 8.30 8.70
N LEU A 98 -1.49 8.17 8.91
CA LEU A 98 -0.89 8.29 10.24
C LEU A 98 -1.10 9.68 10.83
N PHE A 99 -0.72 10.74 10.11
CA PHE A 99 -0.72 12.10 10.65
C PHE A 99 -1.99 12.91 10.35
N GLY A 100 -2.74 12.54 9.32
CA GLY A 100 -4.00 13.21 8.97
C GLY A 100 -5.23 12.59 9.63
N VAL A 101 -5.17 11.30 10.01
CA VAL A 101 -6.34 10.57 10.55
C VAL A 101 -6.03 9.98 11.93
N ILE A 102 -5.14 9.00 12.02
CA ILE A 102 -4.94 8.19 13.23
C ILE A 102 -4.40 9.04 14.39
N GLY A 103 -3.32 9.79 14.15
CA GLY A 103 -2.67 10.64 15.15
C GLY A 103 -3.61 11.71 15.74
N PRO A 104 -4.26 12.55 14.91
CA PRO A 104 -5.20 13.57 15.39
C PRO A 104 -6.37 12.98 16.18
N VAL A 105 -6.91 11.84 15.76
CA VAL A 105 -7.99 11.16 16.48
C VAL A 105 -7.49 10.63 17.81
N TYR A 106 -6.34 9.96 17.84
CA TYR A 106 -5.74 9.43 19.05
C TYR A 106 -5.46 10.53 20.08
N TRP A 107 -4.80 11.62 19.68
CA TRP A 107 -4.48 12.73 20.59
C TRP A 107 -5.72 13.40 21.15
N LYS A 108 -6.77 13.60 20.34
CA LYS A 108 -8.04 14.16 20.81
C LYS A 108 -8.70 13.26 21.87
N LEU A 109 -8.76 11.96 21.62
CA LEU A 109 -9.38 11.01 22.54
C LEU A 109 -8.55 10.80 23.82
N SER A 110 -7.22 10.79 23.68
CA SER A 110 -6.30 10.70 24.81
C SER A 110 -6.38 11.94 25.69
N ALA A 111 -6.50 13.14 25.10
CA ALA A 111 -6.69 14.37 25.86
C ALA A 111 -8.04 14.41 26.59
N ALA A 112 -9.06 13.74 26.06
CA ALA A 112 -10.36 13.57 26.70
C ALA A 112 -10.38 12.47 27.79
N GLY A 113 -9.25 11.80 28.05
CA GLY A 113 -9.14 10.76 29.09
C GLY A 113 -9.81 9.42 28.74
N ILE A 114 -10.08 9.16 27.46
CA ILE A 114 -10.72 7.91 27.02
C ILE A 114 -9.68 6.78 27.01
N SER A 115 -9.89 5.75 27.85
CA SER A 115 -8.98 4.61 27.99
C SER A 115 -8.74 3.85 26.68
N ASP A 116 -9.76 3.76 25.82
CA ASP A 116 -9.71 3.02 24.56
C ASP A 116 -9.31 3.87 23.35
N ALA A 117 -8.73 5.06 23.57
CA ALA A 117 -8.36 6.00 22.51
C ALA A 117 -7.54 5.35 21.37
N SER A 118 -6.64 4.43 21.69
CA SER A 118 -5.78 3.73 20.73
C SER A 118 -6.55 2.77 19.81
N VAL A 119 -7.49 2.02 20.38
CA VAL A 119 -8.34 1.08 19.64
C VAL A 119 -9.32 1.84 18.76
N ILE A 120 -9.89 2.93 19.27
CA ILE A 120 -10.79 3.80 18.50
C ILE A 120 -10.02 4.44 17.34
N ALA A 121 -8.84 4.99 17.58
CA ALA A 121 -8.02 5.59 16.52
C ALA A 121 -7.67 4.59 15.41
N TRP A 122 -7.29 3.36 15.77
CA TRP A 122 -7.09 2.29 14.81
C TRP A 122 -8.35 1.97 14.01
N ARG A 123 -9.51 1.81 14.67
CA ARG A 123 -10.80 1.56 13.99
C ARG A 123 -11.18 2.68 13.02
N VAL A 124 -10.97 3.94 13.41
CA VAL A 124 -11.20 5.10 12.54
C VAL A 124 -10.25 5.07 11.35
N GLY A 125 -8.98 4.71 11.54
CA GLY A 125 -8.04 4.52 10.44
C GLY A 125 -8.49 3.43 9.45
N VAL A 126 -8.96 2.29 9.96
CA VAL A 126 -9.51 1.21 9.12
C VAL A 126 -10.77 1.66 8.38
N ALA A 127 -11.68 2.37 9.06
CA ALA A 127 -12.89 2.91 8.43
C ALA A 127 -12.54 3.91 7.32
N ALA A 128 -11.57 4.81 7.56
CA ALA A 128 -11.07 5.73 6.55
C ALA A 128 -10.49 4.98 5.34
N ALA A 129 -9.77 3.87 5.57
CA ALA A 129 -9.19 3.07 4.50
C ALA A 129 -10.27 2.39 3.64
N VAL A 130 -11.34 1.89 4.26
CA VAL A 130 -12.49 1.32 3.54
C VAL A 130 -13.20 2.40 2.71
N VAL A 131 -13.45 3.57 3.29
CA VAL A 131 -14.05 4.70 2.56
C VAL A 131 -13.16 5.14 1.40
N GLY A 132 -11.85 5.26 1.63
CA GLY A 132 -10.86 5.55 0.60
C GLY A 132 -10.91 4.53 -0.54
N GLY A 133 -10.94 3.23 -0.22
CA GLY A 133 -11.06 2.17 -1.22
C GLY A 133 -12.36 2.25 -2.04
N ILE A 134 -13.50 2.58 -1.41
CA ILE A 134 -14.77 2.80 -2.14
C ILE A 134 -14.64 3.99 -3.10
N LEU A 135 -14.03 5.09 -2.66
CA LEU A 135 -13.80 6.27 -3.50
C LEU A 135 -12.85 5.95 -4.67
N GLU A 136 -11.79 5.18 -4.43
CA GLU A 136 -10.88 4.72 -5.48
C GLU A 136 -11.58 3.80 -6.49
N MET A 137 -12.41 2.87 -6.02
CA MET A 137 -13.22 2.02 -6.89
C MET A 137 -14.20 2.84 -7.74
N ALA A 138 -14.89 3.81 -7.14
CA ALA A 138 -15.77 4.72 -7.87
C ALA A 138 -14.99 5.55 -8.91
N GLY A 139 -13.81 6.06 -8.52
CA GLY A 139 -12.92 6.82 -9.41
C GLY A 139 -12.34 6.00 -10.55
N SER A 140 -12.17 4.68 -10.37
CA SER A 140 -11.62 3.78 -11.39
C SER A 140 -12.46 3.74 -12.67
N ILE A 141 -13.78 3.99 -12.57
CA ILE A 141 -14.71 4.07 -13.71
C ILE A 141 -14.29 5.18 -14.67
N SER A 142 -13.85 6.31 -14.12
CA SER A 142 -13.42 7.50 -14.87
C SER A 142 -11.96 7.42 -15.33
N GLY A 143 -11.19 6.40 -14.92
CA GLY A 143 -9.75 6.32 -15.14
C GLY A 143 -9.32 6.40 -16.61
N LYS A 144 -10.06 5.73 -17.51
CA LYS A 144 -9.79 5.78 -18.97
C LYS A 144 -10.03 7.17 -19.56
N TYR A 145 -11.01 7.90 -19.02
CA TYR A 145 -11.35 9.25 -19.46
C TYR A 145 -10.31 10.26 -18.96
N LEU A 146 -9.94 10.21 -17.67
CA LEU A 146 -8.89 11.07 -17.12
C LEU A 146 -7.56 10.89 -17.87
N LYS A 147 -7.16 9.66 -18.19
CA LYS A 147 -5.93 9.38 -18.96
C LYS A 147 -5.91 10.04 -20.34
N LYS A 148 -7.08 10.29 -20.97
CA LYS A 148 -7.16 10.96 -22.28
C LYS A 148 -7.02 12.47 -22.19
N ILE A 149 -7.36 13.06 -21.03
CA ILE A 149 -7.41 14.53 -20.85
C ILE A 149 -6.14 15.04 -20.18
N ILE A 150 -5.56 14.26 -19.26
CA ILE A 150 -4.37 14.67 -18.52
C ILE A 150 -3.16 14.69 -19.46
N PRO A 151 -2.44 15.83 -19.58
CA PRO A 151 -1.23 15.92 -20.40
C PRO A 151 -0.14 15.02 -19.83
N ARG A 152 0.77 14.52 -20.69
CA ARG A 152 1.87 13.63 -20.28
C ARG A 152 2.71 14.20 -19.14
N ALA A 153 2.93 15.52 -19.14
CA ALA A 153 3.64 16.20 -18.06
C ALA A 153 2.98 16.01 -16.69
N GLY A 154 1.64 16.00 -16.62
CA GLY A 154 0.90 15.77 -15.38
C GLY A 154 1.00 14.33 -14.88
N MET A 155 1.11 13.35 -15.78
CA MET A 155 1.30 11.93 -15.40
C MET A 155 2.71 11.62 -14.89
N LEU A 156 3.71 12.42 -15.28
CA LEU A 156 5.12 12.20 -14.93
C LEU A 156 5.56 12.95 -13.65
N GLY A 157 4.72 13.84 -13.11
CA GLY A 157 5.08 14.70 -11.98
C GLY A 157 5.50 13.94 -10.72
N THR A 158 4.85 12.82 -10.41
CA THR A 158 5.21 11.98 -9.25
C THR A 158 6.56 11.30 -9.44
N LEU A 159 6.84 10.77 -10.63
CA LEU A 159 8.14 10.19 -10.97
C LEU A 159 9.26 11.23 -10.91
N ALA A 160 9.00 12.45 -11.40
CA ALA A 160 9.93 13.56 -11.32
C ALA A 160 10.22 13.95 -9.86
N GLY A 161 9.18 14.01 -9.00
CA GLY A 161 9.35 14.29 -7.57
C GLY A 161 10.23 13.25 -6.88
N ILE A 162 9.98 11.96 -7.13
CA ILE A 162 10.81 10.86 -6.58
C ILE A 162 12.26 10.98 -7.09
N ALA A 163 12.46 11.27 -8.38
CA ALA A 163 13.78 11.43 -8.97
C ALA A 163 14.56 12.62 -8.37
N ILE A 164 13.88 13.76 -8.13
CA ILE A 164 14.49 14.93 -7.50
C ILE A 164 14.92 14.61 -6.06
N VAL A 165 14.03 13.99 -5.28
CA VAL A 165 14.34 13.58 -3.90
C VAL A 165 15.52 12.62 -3.88
N TRP A 166 15.56 11.66 -4.79
CA TRP A 166 16.68 10.72 -4.91
C TRP A 166 17.99 11.45 -5.24
N ILE A 167 18.02 12.29 -6.27
CA ILE A 167 19.21 13.05 -6.66
C ILE A 167 19.68 13.98 -5.52
N ALA A 168 18.75 14.57 -4.78
CA ALA A 168 19.07 15.47 -3.67
C ALA A 168 19.54 14.72 -2.41
N ALA A 169 19.02 13.51 -2.15
CA ALA A 169 19.32 12.74 -0.95
C ALA A 169 20.58 11.87 -1.08
N VAL A 170 20.93 11.40 -2.29
CA VAL A 170 22.13 10.59 -2.53
C VAL A 170 23.44 11.27 -2.05
N PRO A 171 23.65 12.59 -2.22
CA PRO A 171 24.81 13.29 -1.65
C PRO A 171 24.82 13.41 -0.12
N MET A 172 23.70 13.14 0.56
CA MET A 172 23.55 13.24 2.02
C MET A 172 23.67 11.90 2.74
N ALA A 173 23.82 10.78 2.00
CA ALA A 173 24.01 9.43 2.51
C ALA A 173 25.49 9.02 2.43
#